data_AF-D7G7E3-F1
#
_entry.id   AF-D7G7E3-F1
#
_cell.length_a   1.000
_cell.length_b   1.000
_cell.length_c   1.000
_cell.angle_alpha   90.00
_cell.angle_beta   90.00
_cell.angle_gamma   90.00
#
_symmetry.space_group_name_H-M   'P 1'
#
loop_
_entity.id
_entity.type
_entity.pdbx_description
1 polymer ?
#
loop_
_entity_poly.entity_id
_entity_poly.type
_entity_poly.pdbx_seq_one_letter_code
_entity_poly.pdbx_strand_id
1 'polypeptide(L)'
;MKGAEDITPVFESYHALAHSAAIRQNLEKFEWTGKLMDDVSEREAALVGGTRKEPVRYRWDEGGFYAVLIARVKAYFLQKHGRAGVDPRKASVNRFVKEAPPAWYFKELLILVVYLPLFTCMLGYNVFATGLGEALPPPPLWVRATAAVLAGALLQSFSFCTLHDASHYGLLFKRPRVQEAVSRLCNAWTLWHHGLWVMHHVYGHHSFTGDPERDPDLVHARPYLRKSILAPAEQYDPFLVKWQRFFAPAFMMVMPGASLGQTQAYLRGLREGNLWHVSITAASGGTRWYEYVTYAAAVGLHVVGGSVWISFWAGFVPQHEIL
;
A
#
# COMPACT_ATOMS: atom_id res chain seq x y z
N MET A 1 -12.66 21.07 5.72
CA MET A 1 -11.58 20.07 5.64
C MET A 1 -11.88 18.96 6.64
N LYS A 2 -12.26 17.76 6.21
CA LYS A 2 -12.65 16.68 7.14
C LYS A 2 -11.47 16.09 7.95
N GLY A 3 -10.22 16.24 7.48
CA GLY A 3 -9.02 15.79 8.21
C GLY A 3 -8.67 16.58 9.47
N ALA A 4 -9.28 17.76 9.69
CA ALA A 4 -9.16 18.51 10.94
C ALA A 4 -10.21 18.08 12.00
N GLU A 5 -11.25 17.35 11.57
CA GLU A 5 -12.36 16.87 12.42
C GLU A 5 -12.25 15.37 12.67
N ASP A 6 -11.61 14.62 11.76
CA ASP A 6 -11.38 13.18 11.82
C ASP A 6 -9.91 12.84 11.54
N ILE A 7 -9.18 12.55 12.62
CA ILE A 7 -7.76 12.14 12.64
C ILE A 7 -7.59 10.63 12.45
N THR A 8 -8.66 9.88 12.20
CA THR A 8 -8.58 8.42 12.00
C THR A 8 -7.62 8.01 10.87
N PRO A 9 -7.48 8.72 9.74
CA PRO A 9 -6.49 8.38 8.70
C PRO A 9 -5.06 8.51 9.20
N VAL A 10 -4.77 9.60 9.93
CA VAL A 10 -3.52 9.76 10.68
C VAL A 10 -3.38 8.55 11.62
N PHE A 11 -4.41 8.20 12.37
CA PHE A 11 -4.42 7.09 13.33
C PHE A 11 -4.22 5.68 12.73
N GLU A 12 -4.71 5.39 11.52
CA GLU A 12 -4.51 4.12 10.84
C GLU A 12 -3.03 3.89 10.49
N SER A 13 -2.28 4.95 10.15
CA SER A 13 -0.82 4.86 10.02
C SER A 13 -0.08 4.66 11.35
N TYR A 14 -0.66 5.05 12.49
CA TYR A 14 -0.02 4.96 13.81
C TYR A 14 -0.27 3.64 14.56
N HIS A 15 -1.14 2.75 14.08
CA HIS A 15 -1.26 1.38 14.63
C HIS A 15 0.08 0.62 14.57
N ALA A 16 0.95 1.01 13.65
CA ALA A 16 2.33 0.52 13.50
C ALA A 16 3.33 0.96 14.58
N LEU A 17 3.04 2.00 15.34
CA LEU A 17 4.08 2.79 16.00
C LEU A 17 3.90 2.80 17.53
N ALA A 18 3.99 1.62 18.13
CA ALA A 18 3.98 1.44 19.59
C ALA A 18 5.31 1.84 20.29
N HIS A 19 6.33 2.30 19.56
CA HIS A 19 7.68 2.57 20.10
C HIS A 19 8.10 4.03 19.88
N SER A 20 7.69 4.92 20.77
CA SER A 20 7.92 6.37 20.71
C SER A 20 9.38 6.77 20.47
N ALA A 21 10.36 6.04 21.02
CA ALA A 21 11.78 6.29 20.78
C ALA A 21 12.21 6.01 19.32
N ALA A 22 11.62 4.99 18.68
CA ALA A 22 11.90 4.68 17.28
C ALA A 22 11.20 5.68 16.34
N ILE A 23 10.02 6.15 16.73
CA ILE A 23 9.31 7.23 16.04
C ILE A 23 10.14 8.51 16.08
N ARG A 24 10.60 8.92 17.27
CA ARG A 24 11.44 10.11 17.44
C ARG A 24 12.71 10.02 16.60
N GLN A 25 13.43 8.90 16.67
CA GLN A 25 14.65 8.70 15.89
C GLN A 25 14.40 8.70 14.36
N ASN A 26 13.22 8.28 13.91
CA ASN A 26 12.86 8.34 12.50
C ASN A 26 12.39 9.74 12.09
N LEU A 27 11.59 10.43 12.91
CA LEU A 27 11.03 11.74 12.60
C LEU A 27 12.01 12.90 12.79
N GLU A 28 13.00 12.78 13.68
CA GLU A 28 14.15 13.71 13.72
C GLU A 28 14.90 13.73 12.37
N LYS A 29 14.80 12.66 11.56
CA LYS A 29 15.35 12.61 10.19
C LYS A 29 14.41 13.21 9.14
N PHE A 30 13.15 13.40 9.48
CA PHE A 30 12.11 13.99 8.63
C PHE A 30 11.69 15.39 9.11
N GLU A 31 12.35 15.94 10.13
CA GLU A 31 12.09 17.28 10.62
C GLU A 31 12.39 18.29 9.49
N TRP A 32 11.34 18.90 8.95
CA TRP A 32 11.43 19.83 7.82
C TRP A 32 12.24 21.06 8.23
N THR A 33 13.47 21.15 7.75
CA THR A 33 14.36 22.27 8.04
C THR A 33 14.17 23.39 7.01
N GLY A 34 13.67 24.53 7.49
CA GLY A 34 14.26 25.86 7.26
C GLY A 34 14.14 26.57 5.90
N LYS A 35 13.47 26.02 4.89
CA LYS A 35 13.17 26.79 3.66
C LYS A 35 11.84 26.42 3.00
N LEU A 36 11.53 25.12 2.96
CA LEU A 36 10.27 24.60 2.40
C LEU A 36 9.04 24.95 3.26
N MET A 37 9.24 25.09 4.58
CA MET A 37 8.19 25.52 5.53
C MET A 37 7.75 26.97 5.31
N ASP A 38 8.69 27.83 4.92
CA ASP A 38 8.40 29.24 4.69
C ASP A 38 7.49 29.38 3.46
N ASP A 39 7.81 28.67 2.37
CA ASP A 39 7.01 28.63 1.13
C ASP A 39 5.59 28.06 1.33
N VAL A 40 5.46 26.99 2.14
CA VAL A 40 4.15 26.39 2.46
C VAL A 40 3.31 27.30 3.34
N SER A 41 3.94 28.02 4.28
CA SER A 41 3.24 28.93 5.17
C SER A 41 2.65 30.15 4.46
N GLU A 42 3.36 30.71 3.48
CA GLU A 42 2.85 31.80 2.65
C GLU A 42 1.66 31.37 1.79
N ARG A 43 1.71 30.14 1.24
CA ARG A 43 0.60 29.57 0.46
C ARG A 43 -0.63 29.24 1.29
N GLU A 44 -0.47 28.65 2.48
CA GLU A 44 -1.59 28.38 3.38
C GLU A 44 -2.21 29.68 3.92
N ALA A 45 -1.40 30.71 4.23
CA ALA A 45 -1.89 32.03 4.63
C ALA A 45 -2.77 32.69 3.54
N ALA A 46 -2.37 32.55 2.26
CA ALA A 46 -3.14 33.04 1.12
C ALA A 46 -4.48 32.30 0.95
N LEU A 47 -4.52 30.99 1.19
CA LEU A 47 -5.73 30.16 1.05
C LEU A 47 -6.77 30.39 2.16
N VAL A 48 -6.33 30.77 3.36
CA VAL A 48 -7.22 30.91 4.54
C VAL A 48 -7.59 32.39 4.81
N GLY A 49 -7.17 33.32 3.94
CA GLY A 49 -7.49 34.75 4.07
C GLY A 49 -6.95 35.40 5.34
N GLY A 50 -5.90 34.80 5.93
CA GLY A 50 -5.34 35.21 7.21
C GLY A 50 -3.90 35.64 7.07
N THR A 51 -3.55 36.77 7.68
CA THR A 51 -2.17 37.26 7.83
C THR A 51 -1.39 36.43 8.87
N ARG A 52 -1.24 35.12 8.65
CA ARG A 52 -0.35 34.31 9.48
C ARG A 52 1.09 34.51 9.01
N LYS A 53 1.85 35.33 9.75
CA LYS A 53 3.23 35.69 9.45
C LYS A 53 4.28 34.67 9.88
N GLU A 54 3.90 33.62 10.61
CA GLU A 54 4.88 32.64 11.08
C GLU A 54 4.59 31.24 10.53
N PRO A 55 5.60 30.56 9.95
CA PRO A 55 5.50 29.17 9.57
C PRO A 55 5.13 28.34 10.78
N VAL A 56 4.06 27.54 10.66
CA VAL A 56 3.71 26.56 11.69
C VAL A 56 4.76 25.46 11.65
N ARG A 57 5.86 25.65 12.40
CA ARG A 57 6.85 24.59 12.60
C ARG A 57 6.20 23.50 13.45
N TYR A 58 5.83 22.40 12.81
CA TYR A 58 5.46 21.17 13.50
C TYR A 58 6.72 20.56 14.13
N ARG A 59 7.07 20.99 15.34
CA ARG A 59 8.15 20.37 16.12
C ARG A 59 7.66 19.10 16.77
N TRP A 60 8.51 18.07 16.77
CA TRP A 60 8.25 16.85 17.54
C TRP A 60 8.61 17.11 19.01
N ASP A 61 7.81 17.92 19.68
CA ASP A 61 8.03 18.21 21.09
C ASP A 61 7.64 16.99 21.93
N GLU A 62 8.55 16.54 22.81
CA GLU A 62 8.29 15.49 23.78
C GLU A 62 7.24 16.01 24.80
N GLY A 63 5.96 15.70 24.54
CA GLY A 63 4.81 16.28 25.25
C GLY A 63 3.91 17.19 24.40
N GLY A 64 4.29 17.47 23.15
CA GLY A 64 3.55 18.29 22.19
C GLY A 64 2.34 17.60 21.55
N PHE A 65 1.98 18.03 20.33
CA PHE A 65 0.76 17.60 19.62
C PHE A 65 0.54 16.08 19.65
N TYR A 66 1.58 15.29 19.38
CA TYR A 66 1.46 13.83 19.32
C TYR A 66 1.21 13.17 20.67
N ALA A 67 1.86 13.64 21.74
CA ALA A 67 1.60 13.11 23.08
C ALA A 67 0.16 13.42 23.52
N VAL A 68 -0.33 14.62 23.19
CA VAL A 68 -1.72 15.03 23.41
C VAL A 68 -2.68 14.18 22.56
N LEU A 69 -2.36 13.95 21.30
CA LEU A 69 -3.16 13.14 20.37
C LEU A 69 -3.28 11.69 20.86
N ILE A 70 -2.14 11.05 21.15
CA ILE A 70 -2.08 9.69 21.70
C ILE A 70 -2.88 9.62 23.00
N ALA A 71 -2.70 10.58 23.91
CA ALA A 71 -3.47 10.62 25.16
C ALA A 71 -4.98 10.75 24.91
N ARG A 72 -5.40 11.61 23.97
CA ARG A 72 -6.82 11.78 23.60
C ARG A 72 -7.43 10.53 23.01
N VAL A 73 -6.73 9.87 22.08
CA VAL A 73 -7.27 8.64 21.46
C VAL A 73 -7.29 7.50 22.48
N LYS A 74 -6.25 7.38 23.31
CA LYS A 74 -6.27 6.40 24.40
C LYS A 74 -7.41 6.68 25.37
N ALA A 75 -7.66 7.94 25.73
CA ALA A 75 -8.78 8.33 26.57
C ALA A 75 -10.13 7.97 25.92
N TYR A 76 -10.31 8.22 24.62
CA TYR A 76 -11.51 7.84 23.88
C TYR A 76 -11.78 6.33 23.97
N PHE A 77 -10.78 5.49 23.67
CA PHE A 77 -10.94 4.03 23.76
C PHE A 77 -11.19 3.58 25.21
N LEU A 78 -10.49 4.14 26.18
CA LEU A 78 -10.72 3.84 27.59
C LEU A 78 -12.15 4.20 28.01
N GLN A 79 -12.64 5.38 27.65
CA GLN A 79 -14.00 5.81 27.93
C GLN A 79 -15.04 4.88 27.28
N LYS A 80 -14.89 4.60 25.98
CA LYS A 80 -15.77 3.72 25.20
C LYS A 80 -15.89 2.31 25.80
N HIS A 81 -14.84 1.84 26.47
CA HIS A 81 -14.78 0.53 27.12
C HIS A 81 -14.94 0.60 28.65
N GLY A 82 -15.52 1.68 29.20
CA GLY A 82 -15.87 1.77 30.62
C GLY A 82 -14.68 1.94 31.58
N ARG A 83 -13.56 2.50 31.10
CA ARG A 83 -12.31 2.69 31.86
C ARG A 83 -11.84 4.14 31.91
N ALA A 84 -12.78 5.09 31.93
CA ALA A 84 -12.51 6.53 31.88
C ALA A 84 -11.57 7.06 33.00
N GLY A 85 -11.39 6.32 34.10
CA GLY A 85 -10.48 6.69 35.20
C GLY A 85 -9.04 6.17 35.08
N VAL A 86 -8.69 5.42 34.03
CA VAL A 86 -7.31 4.94 33.83
C VAL A 86 -6.50 6.02 33.13
N ASP A 87 -5.31 6.34 33.65
CA ASP A 87 -4.38 7.30 33.01
C ASP A 87 -4.08 6.87 31.56
N PRO A 88 -4.52 7.65 30.55
CA PRO A 88 -4.30 7.33 29.15
C PRO A 88 -2.81 7.22 28.81
N ARG A 89 -1.92 7.95 29.50
CA ARG A 89 -0.48 7.92 29.22
C ARG A 89 0.14 6.56 29.55
N LYS A 90 -0.38 5.90 30.60
CA LYS A 90 0.11 4.60 31.09
C LYS A 90 -0.69 3.42 30.55
N ALA A 91 -1.90 3.65 30.05
CA ALA A 91 -2.75 2.59 29.54
C ALA A 91 -2.27 2.04 28.19
N SER A 92 -2.32 0.72 28.05
CA SER A 92 -2.33 0.06 26.75
C SER A 92 -3.76 -0.03 26.24
N VAL A 93 -3.99 0.48 25.02
CA VAL A 93 -5.27 0.36 24.31
C VAL A 93 -5.22 -0.67 23.19
N ASN A 94 -4.11 -1.42 23.06
CA ASN A 94 -3.93 -2.43 22.00
C ASN A 94 -4.95 -3.58 22.06
N ARG A 95 -5.63 -3.74 23.19
CA ARG A 95 -6.74 -4.69 23.35
C ARG A 95 -8.09 -4.14 22.86
N PHE A 96 -8.17 -2.83 22.61
CA PHE A 96 -9.35 -2.13 22.10
C PHE A 96 -9.23 -1.80 20.62
N VAL A 97 -8.00 -1.74 20.10
CA VAL A 97 -7.75 -1.74 18.66
C VAL A 97 -8.31 -3.03 18.10
N LYS A 98 -9.34 -2.92 17.26
CA LYS A 98 -10.00 -4.06 16.65
C LYS A 98 -9.00 -4.78 15.77
N GLU A 99 -8.70 -6.01 16.12
CA GLU A 99 -8.07 -6.94 15.20
C GLU A 99 -8.99 -7.15 13.99
N ALA A 100 -8.42 -7.50 12.84
CA ALA A 100 -9.23 -7.92 11.72
C ALA A 100 -10.20 -9.03 12.19
N PRO A 101 -11.51 -8.91 11.92
CA PRO A 101 -12.49 -9.86 12.43
C PRO A 101 -12.27 -11.25 11.80
N PRO A 102 -12.72 -12.35 12.42
CA PRO A 102 -12.63 -13.69 11.81
C PRO A 102 -13.18 -13.76 10.37
N ALA A 103 -14.20 -12.96 10.06
CA ALA A 103 -14.76 -12.83 8.71
C ALA A 103 -13.74 -12.34 7.66
N TRP A 104 -12.78 -11.50 8.05
CA TRP A 104 -11.69 -11.06 7.16
C TRP A 104 -10.80 -12.25 6.76
N TYR A 105 -10.37 -13.08 7.73
CA TYR A 105 -9.55 -14.27 7.45
C TYR A 105 -10.29 -15.30 6.61
N PHE A 106 -11.58 -15.48 6.89
CA PHE A 106 -12.42 -16.35 6.08
C PHE A 106 -12.50 -15.87 4.63
N LYS A 107 -12.65 -14.56 4.40
CA LYS A 107 -12.63 -13.96 3.06
C LYS A 107 -11.29 -14.20 2.35
N GLU A 108 -10.17 -13.91 3.02
CA GLU A 108 -8.83 -14.11 2.44
C GLU A 108 -8.54 -15.60 2.16
N LEU A 109 -8.98 -16.49 3.03
CA LEU A 109 -8.89 -17.94 2.82
C LEU A 109 -9.72 -18.37 1.60
N LEU A 110 -10.95 -17.85 1.46
CA LEU A 110 -11.78 -18.15 0.30
C LEU A 110 -11.13 -17.67 -1.00
N ILE A 111 -10.53 -16.48 -1.01
CA ILE A 111 -9.77 -15.96 -2.16
C ILE A 111 -8.65 -16.94 -2.53
N LEU A 112 -7.86 -17.40 -1.55
CA LEU A 112 -6.80 -18.38 -1.78
C LEU A 112 -7.31 -19.73 -2.31
N VAL A 113 -8.41 -20.24 -1.74
CA VAL A 113 -9.04 -21.50 -2.16
C VAL A 113 -9.52 -21.43 -3.61
N VAL A 114 -10.04 -20.29 -4.07
CA VAL A 114 -10.46 -20.09 -5.47
C VAL A 114 -9.26 -19.82 -6.39
N TYR A 115 -8.27 -19.08 -5.90
CA TYR A 115 -7.05 -18.76 -6.63
C TYR A 115 -6.26 -20.03 -6.99
N LEU A 116 -6.08 -20.97 -6.05
CA LEU A 116 -5.21 -22.13 -6.25
C LEU A 116 -5.63 -23.00 -7.47
N PRO A 117 -6.91 -23.38 -7.67
CA PRO A 117 -7.35 -24.09 -8.87
C PRO A 117 -7.17 -23.28 -10.15
N LEU A 118 -7.44 -21.97 -10.13
CA LEU A 118 -7.27 -21.10 -11.32
C LEU A 118 -5.79 -20.99 -11.70
N PHE A 119 -4.92 -20.80 -10.70
CA PHE A 119 -3.47 -20.80 -10.87
C PHE A 119 -2.96 -22.15 -11.36
N THR A 120 -3.50 -23.26 -10.83
CA THR A 120 -3.14 -24.61 -11.26
C THR A 120 -3.64 -24.91 -12.67
N CYS A 121 -4.81 -24.40 -13.07
CA CYS A 121 -5.29 -24.50 -14.45
C CYS A 121 -4.33 -23.80 -15.42
N MET A 122 -3.75 -22.67 -15.03
CA MET A 122 -2.73 -21.97 -15.82
C MET A 122 -1.39 -22.71 -15.85
N LEU A 123 -0.81 -22.97 -14.66
CA LEU A 123 0.54 -23.50 -14.50
C LEU A 123 0.58 -24.99 -14.83
N GLY A 124 -0.41 -25.72 -14.33
CA GLY A 124 -0.52 -27.17 -14.47
C GLY A 124 -0.71 -27.61 -15.92
N TYR A 125 -1.33 -26.80 -16.78
CA TYR A 125 -1.30 -27.12 -18.21
C TYR A 125 0.14 -27.08 -18.76
N ASN A 126 0.92 -26.05 -18.44
CA ASN A 126 2.29 -25.92 -18.95
C ASN A 126 3.26 -26.95 -18.34
N VAL A 127 3.06 -27.34 -17.07
CA VAL A 127 3.96 -28.23 -16.32
C VAL A 127 3.52 -29.71 -16.38
N PHE A 128 2.23 -30.03 -16.30
CA PHE A 128 1.76 -31.42 -16.32
C PHE A 128 1.60 -31.98 -17.74
N ALA A 129 1.26 -31.15 -18.74
CA ALA A 129 1.19 -31.63 -20.13
C ALA A 129 2.57 -32.04 -20.67
N THR A 130 3.65 -31.51 -20.09
CA THR A 130 5.03 -31.83 -20.46
C THR A 130 5.60 -33.01 -19.66
N GLY A 131 5.10 -33.28 -18.45
CA GLY A 131 5.67 -34.28 -17.54
C GLY A 131 4.99 -35.66 -17.51
N LEU A 132 3.70 -35.77 -17.84
CA LEU A 132 2.92 -37.03 -17.61
C LEU A 132 2.65 -37.86 -18.87
N GLY A 133 3.24 -37.54 -20.03
CA GLY A 133 3.22 -38.41 -21.21
C GLY A 133 1.86 -38.58 -21.92
N GLU A 134 0.75 -38.20 -21.29
CA GLU A 134 -0.58 -38.16 -21.92
C GLU A 134 -1.01 -36.70 -22.12
N ALA A 135 -0.84 -36.24 -23.36
CA ALA A 135 -1.16 -34.88 -23.78
C ALA A 135 -2.68 -34.67 -23.84
N LEU A 136 -3.29 -34.31 -22.70
CA LEU A 136 -4.57 -33.62 -22.76
C LEU A 136 -4.39 -32.35 -23.62
N PRO A 137 -5.28 -32.09 -24.58
CA PRO A 137 -5.18 -30.88 -25.39
C PRO A 137 -5.29 -29.64 -24.47
N PRO A 138 -4.63 -28.53 -24.84
CA PRO A 138 -4.78 -27.28 -24.11
C PRO A 138 -6.24 -26.90 -23.98
N PRO A 139 -6.66 -26.39 -22.81
CA PRO A 139 -7.88 -25.61 -22.75
C PRO A 139 -7.81 -24.50 -23.83
N PRO A 140 -8.93 -24.17 -24.47
CA PRO A 140 -8.98 -23.08 -25.44
C PRO A 140 -8.36 -21.79 -24.88
N LEU A 141 -7.72 -20.99 -25.74
CA LEU A 141 -7.02 -19.77 -25.34
C LEU A 141 -7.87 -18.85 -24.46
N TRP A 142 -9.16 -18.69 -24.77
CA TRP A 142 -10.07 -17.84 -24.01
C TRP A 142 -10.28 -18.33 -22.56
N VAL A 143 -10.30 -19.65 -22.32
CA VAL A 143 -10.40 -20.23 -20.97
C VAL A 143 -9.14 -19.89 -20.17
N ARG A 144 -7.97 -20.09 -20.77
CA ARG A 144 -6.67 -19.80 -20.15
C ARG A 144 -6.53 -18.31 -19.84
N ALA A 145 -6.89 -17.44 -20.78
CA ALA A 145 -6.86 -16.00 -20.61
C ALA A 145 -7.82 -15.55 -19.49
N THR A 146 -9.03 -16.11 -19.45
CA THR A 146 -10.02 -15.80 -18.41
C THR A 146 -9.53 -16.27 -17.04
N ALA A 147 -9.01 -17.49 -16.94
CA ALA A 147 -8.43 -18.02 -15.72
C ALA A 147 -7.25 -17.16 -15.24
N ALA A 148 -6.42 -16.64 -16.16
CA ALA A 148 -5.32 -15.75 -15.84
C ALA A 148 -5.76 -14.39 -15.29
N VAL A 149 -6.76 -13.78 -15.92
CA VAL A 149 -7.33 -12.51 -15.43
C VAL A 149 -7.91 -12.70 -14.03
N LEU A 150 -8.68 -13.76 -13.80
CA LEU A 150 -9.30 -14.04 -12.51
C LEU A 150 -8.25 -14.39 -11.45
N ALA A 151 -7.29 -15.25 -11.76
CA ALA A 151 -6.21 -15.61 -10.83
C ALA A 151 -5.38 -14.38 -10.45
N GLY A 152 -4.99 -13.55 -11.42
CA GLY A 152 -4.25 -12.32 -11.17
C GLY A 152 -5.04 -11.32 -10.32
N ALA A 153 -6.33 -11.13 -10.60
CA ALA A 153 -7.19 -10.24 -9.82
C ALA A 153 -7.39 -10.72 -8.37
N LEU A 154 -7.58 -12.03 -8.17
CA LEU A 154 -7.70 -12.64 -6.83
C LEU A 154 -6.38 -12.52 -6.06
N LEU A 155 -5.26 -12.79 -6.73
CA LEU A 155 -3.94 -12.69 -6.10
C LEU A 155 -3.59 -11.26 -5.74
N GLN A 156 -3.91 -10.29 -6.61
CA GLN A 156 -3.73 -8.87 -6.31
C GLN A 156 -4.63 -8.47 -5.14
N SER A 157 -5.88 -8.92 -5.10
CA SER A 157 -6.79 -8.64 -3.98
C SER A 157 -6.24 -9.18 -2.66
N PHE A 158 -5.87 -10.47 -2.64
CA PHE A 158 -5.29 -11.10 -1.46
C PHE A 158 -4.00 -10.42 -1.00
N SER A 159 -3.06 -10.24 -1.93
CA SER A 159 -1.73 -9.68 -1.62
C SER A 159 -1.86 -8.24 -1.17
N PHE A 160 -2.68 -7.42 -1.83
CA PHE A 160 -2.89 -6.02 -1.48
C PHE A 160 -3.58 -5.86 -0.13
N CYS A 161 -4.69 -6.57 0.13
CA CYS A 161 -5.36 -6.54 1.44
C CYS A 161 -4.40 -6.96 2.56
N THR A 162 -3.70 -8.08 2.36
CA THR A 162 -2.78 -8.63 3.35
C THR A 162 -1.58 -7.70 3.59
N LEU A 163 -0.94 -7.19 2.52
CA LEU A 163 0.22 -6.29 2.66
C LEU A 163 -0.18 -4.96 3.29
N HIS A 164 -1.35 -4.43 2.92
CA HIS A 164 -1.89 -3.18 3.43
C HIS A 164 -2.11 -3.31 4.94
N ASP A 165 -2.96 -4.26 5.35
CA ASP A 165 -3.34 -4.42 6.74
C ASP A 165 -2.13 -4.82 7.61
N ALA A 166 -1.22 -5.65 7.09
CA ALA A 166 0.03 -5.98 7.78
C ALA A 166 0.96 -4.78 7.96
N SER A 167 1.06 -3.88 6.96
CA SER A 167 1.85 -2.65 7.08
C SER A 167 1.28 -1.66 8.10
N HIS A 168 -0.03 -1.75 8.35
CA HIS A 168 -0.75 -1.03 9.40
C HIS A 168 -0.82 -1.78 10.73
N TYR A 169 -0.20 -2.97 10.83
CA TYR A 169 -0.23 -3.81 12.02
C TYR A 169 -1.66 -4.24 12.44
N GLY A 170 -2.57 -4.34 11.48
CA GLY A 170 -4.00 -4.67 11.67
C GLY A 170 -4.34 -6.16 11.68
N LEU A 171 -3.38 -7.04 11.40
CA LEU A 171 -3.60 -8.49 11.46
C LEU A 171 -3.71 -9.00 12.91
N LEU A 172 -4.32 -10.18 13.10
CA LEU A 172 -4.62 -10.83 14.40
C LEU A 172 -3.34 -11.02 15.22
N PHE A 173 -2.21 -11.23 14.57
CA PHE A 173 -0.93 -11.43 15.23
C PHE A 173 -0.39 -10.08 15.72
N LYS A 174 -0.57 -9.78 17.02
CA LYS A 174 0.03 -8.59 17.70
C LYS A 174 1.55 -8.64 17.83
N ARG A 175 2.24 -9.39 16.96
CA ARG A 175 3.69 -9.52 16.91
C ARG A 175 4.20 -8.63 15.78
N PRO A 176 4.80 -7.46 16.09
CA PRO A 176 5.25 -6.52 15.06
C PRO A 176 6.12 -7.16 13.98
N ARG A 177 7.05 -8.02 14.38
CA ARG A 177 7.95 -8.74 13.46
C ARG A 177 7.22 -9.67 12.49
N VAL A 178 6.10 -10.27 12.92
CA VAL A 178 5.31 -11.15 12.06
C VAL A 178 4.57 -10.33 11.01
N GLN A 179 3.96 -9.21 11.41
CA GLN A 179 3.26 -8.34 10.47
C GLN A 179 4.21 -7.67 9.48
N GLU A 180 5.39 -7.22 9.94
CA GLU A 180 6.44 -6.74 9.05
C GLU A 180 6.86 -7.83 8.05
N ALA A 181 7.11 -9.06 8.51
CA ALA A 181 7.49 -10.16 7.62
C ALA A 181 6.39 -10.49 6.61
N VAL A 182 5.11 -10.50 7.02
CA VAL A 182 3.97 -10.70 6.11
C VAL A 182 3.88 -9.58 5.08
N SER A 183 3.99 -8.33 5.51
CA SER A 183 3.99 -7.17 4.60
C SER A 183 5.14 -7.24 3.61
N ARG A 184 6.35 -7.61 4.04
CA ARG A 184 7.52 -7.79 3.18
C ARG A 184 7.33 -8.91 2.17
N LEU A 185 6.84 -10.07 2.59
CA LEU A 185 6.59 -11.20 1.69
C LEU A 185 5.54 -10.87 0.64
N CYS A 186 4.42 -10.27 1.04
CA CYS A 186 3.38 -9.87 0.09
C CYS A 186 3.86 -8.75 -0.85
N ASN A 187 4.59 -7.74 -0.35
CA ASN A 187 5.23 -6.75 -1.22
C ASN A 187 6.21 -7.40 -2.20
N ALA A 188 7.07 -8.30 -1.73
CA ALA A 188 8.04 -8.96 -2.59
C ALA A 188 7.37 -9.83 -3.66
N TRP A 189 6.29 -10.52 -3.30
CA TRP A 189 5.47 -11.29 -4.23
C TRP A 189 4.81 -10.39 -5.29
N THR A 190 4.40 -9.18 -4.91
CA THR A 190 3.92 -8.14 -5.81
C THR A 190 5.04 -7.32 -6.46
N LEU A 191 6.30 -7.77 -6.40
CA LEU A 191 7.48 -7.06 -6.94
C LEU A 191 7.66 -5.63 -6.41
N TRP A 192 7.04 -5.32 -5.27
CA TRP A 192 7.11 -4.04 -4.60
C TRP A 192 8.18 -4.05 -3.51
N HIS A 193 8.76 -2.89 -3.23
CA HIS A 193 9.72 -2.71 -2.15
C HIS A 193 9.00 -2.32 -0.88
N HIS A 194 9.00 -3.18 0.15
CA HIS A 194 8.29 -2.94 1.41
C HIS A 194 8.64 -1.59 2.04
N GLY A 195 9.92 -1.26 2.07
CA GLY A 195 10.41 0.00 2.62
C GLY A 195 9.84 1.24 1.94
N LEU A 196 9.69 1.16 0.61
CA LEU A 196 9.10 2.24 -0.16
C LEU A 196 7.60 2.29 0.03
N TRP A 197 6.93 1.14 0.08
CA TRP A 197 5.51 1.04 0.42
C TRP A 197 5.18 1.71 1.75
N VAL A 198 5.97 1.42 2.80
CA VAL A 198 5.77 2.04 4.12
C VAL A 198 5.97 3.56 4.05
N MET A 199 7.01 4.04 3.38
CA MET A 199 7.24 5.49 3.22
C MET A 199 6.16 6.18 2.38
N HIS A 200 5.75 5.55 1.29
CA HIS A 200 4.76 6.02 0.33
C HIS A 200 3.35 6.04 0.95
N HIS A 201 2.82 4.86 1.27
CA HIS A 201 1.44 4.68 1.69
C HIS A 201 1.26 4.97 3.17
N VAL A 202 2.00 4.27 4.03
CA VAL A 202 1.80 4.36 5.48
C VAL A 202 2.18 5.74 6.00
N TYR A 203 3.33 6.29 5.60
CA TYR A 203 3.76 7.61 6.06
C TYR A 203 3.20 8.74 5.19
N GLY A 204 3.48 8.75 3.89
CA GLY A 204 3.10 9.85 3.01
C GLY A 204 1.59 10.01 2.87
N HIS A 205 0.91 8.99 2.34
CA HIS A 205 -0.51 9.07 2.04
C HIS A 205 -1.37 9.32 3.28
N HIS A 206 -1.19 8.56 4.37
CA HIS A 206 -2.00 8.76 5.58
C HIS A 206 -1.71 10.07 6.32
N SER A 207 -0.51 10.65 6.18
CA SER A 207 -0.20 11.96 6.76
C SER A 207 -0.82 13.11 5.97
N PHE A 208 -1.02 12.94 4.66
CA PHE A 208 -1.39 14.02 3.74
C PHE A 208 -2.61 13.71 2.88
N THR A 209 -3.45 12.75 3.27
CA THR A 209 -4.53 12.21 2.44
C THR A 209 -5.36 13.30 1.76
N GLY A 210 -5.38 13.29 0.43
CA GLY A 210 -6.16 14.21 -0.38
C GLY A 210 -5.49 15.56 -0.69
N ASP A 211 -4.30 15.81 -0.15
CA ASP A 211 -3.48 17.01 -0.44
C ASP A 211 -2.69 16.82 -1.74
N PRO A 212 -2.98 17.60 -2.80
CA PRO A 212 -2.36 17.43 -4.12
C PRO A 212 -0.85 17.71 -4.17
N GLU A 213 -0.29 18.42 -3.19
CA GLU A 213 1.13 18.78 -3.16
C GLU A 213 1.97 17.80 -2.32
N ARG A 214 1.31 17.04 -1.43
CA ARG A 214 1.99 16.20 -0.42
C ARG A 214 1.58 14.74 -0.43
N ASP A 215 0.38 14.40 -0.91
CA ASP A 215 -0.12 13.04 -0.97
C ASP A 215 0.47 12.28 -2.17
N PRO A 216 1.40 11.33 -1.96
CA PRO A 216 2.01 10.58 -3.05
C PRO A 216 0.99 9.73 -3.83
N ASP A 217 -0.09 9.29 -3.18
CA ASP A 217 -1.12 8.45 -3.80
C ASP A 217 -1.92 9.22 -4.86
N LEU A 218 -1.94 10.56 -4.83
CA LEU A 218 -2.60 11.38 -5.84
C LEU A 218 -1.81 11.48 -7.15
N VAL A 219 -0.53 11.12 -7.14
CA VAL A 219 0.32 11.09 -8.34
C VAL A 219 0.11 9.79 -9.11
N HIS A 220 -0.04 8.67 -8.38
CA HIS A 220 -0.30 7.37 -8.99
C HIS A 220 -1.64 7.36 -9.75
N ALA A 221 -1.64 6.74 -10.94
CA ALA A 221 -2.75 6.62 -11.87
C ALA A 221 -3.19 7.91 -12.60
N ARG A 222 -2.37 8.98 -12.58
CA ARG A 222 -2.51 10.10 -13.54
C ARG A 222 -2.19 9.63 -14.97
N PRO A 223 -2.90 10.13 -16.01
CA PRO A 223 -4.04 11.06 -15.97
C PRO A 223 -5.41 10.38 -15.83
N TYR A 224 -5.46 9.08 -15.53
CA TYR A 224 -6.66 8.24 -15.63
C TYR A 224 -7.65 8.37 -14.46
N LEU A 225 -7.15 8.54 -13.23
CA LEU A 225 -7.97 8.54 -12.01
C LEU A 225 -7.76 9.79 -11.14
N ARG A 226 -8.80 10.60 -10.96
CA ARG A 226 -8.80 11.75 -10.05
C ARG A 226 -9.32 11.32 -8.68
N LYS A 227 -8.38 11.10 -7.75
CA LYS A 227 -8.66 10.59 -6.39
C LYS A 227 -9.02 11.68 -5.38
N SER A 228 -8.70 12.95 -5.65
CA SER A 228 -9.05 14.09 -4.79
C SER A 228 -9.70 15.22 -5.60
N ILE A 229 -10.72 15.84 -5.02
CA ILE A 229 -11.36 17.05 -5.58
C ILE A 229 -10.44 18.28 -5.53
N LEU A 230 -9.40 18.24 -4.69
CA LEU A 230 -8.40 19.30 -4.57
C LEU A 230 -7.31 19.18 -5.64
N ALA A 231 -7.14 17.99 -6.24
CA ALA A 231 -6.18 17.81 -7.34
C ALA A 231 -6.64 18.61 -8.58
N PRO A 232 -5.73 19.34 -9.27
CA PRO A 232 -6.10 20.17 -10.41
C PRO A 232 -6.70 19.33 -11.55
N ALA A 233 -7.87 19.73 -12.05
CA ALA A 233 -8.66 18.92 -12.99
C ALA A 233 -7.97 18.75 -14.36
N GLU A 234 -7.16 19.73 -14.75
CA GLU A 234 -6.40 19.78 -16.00
C GLU A 234 -5.30 18.72 -16.12
N GLN A 235 -4.91 18.09 -14.99
CA GLN A 235 -3.93 16.99 -14.99
C GLN A 235 -4.55 15.63 -15.33
N TYR A 236 -5.87 15.60 -15.58
CA TYR A 236 -6.63 14.38 -15.79
C TYR A 236 -7.43 14.44 -17.08
N ASP A 237 -7.66 13.28 -17.66
CA ASP A 237 -8.54 13.17 -18.81
C ASP A 237 -10.01 13.36 -18.35
N PRO A 238 -10.74 14.37 -18.87
CA PRO A 238 -12.09 14.68 -18.41
C PRO A 238 -13.11 13.58 -18.76
N PHE A 239 -12.91 12.86 -19.87
CA PHE A 239 -13.77 11.75 -20.25
C PHE A 239 -13.58 10.58 -19.27
N LEU A 240 -12.34 10.25 -18.92
CA LEU A 240 -12.05 9.19 -17.97
C LEU A 240 -12.53 9.55 -16.55
N VAL A 241 -12.25 10.75 -16.06
CA VAL A 241 -12.72 11.15 -14.72
C VAL A 241 -14.25 11.09 -14.60
N LYS A 242 -14.98 11.45 -15.67
CA LYS A 242 -16.45 11.35 -15.69
C LYS A 242 -16.96 9.92 -15.46
N TRP A 243 -16.25 8.92 -15.97
CA TRP A 243 -16.64 7.52 -15.92
C TRP A 243 -15.84 6.68 -14.91
N GLN A 244 -14.93 7.29 -14.14
CA GLN A 244 -13.99 6.58 -13.28
C GLN A 244 -14.67 5.67 -12.25
N ARG A 245 -15.86 6.01 -11.74
CA ARG A 245 -16.60 5.14 -10.80
C ARG A 245 -16.90 3.74 -11.36
N PHE A 246 -16.96 3.60 -12.68
CA PHE A 246 -17.28 2.34 -13.35
C PHE A 246 -16.03 1.55 -13.71
N PHE A 247 -14.98 2.21 -14.21
CA PHE A 247 -13.78 1.50 -14.64
C PHE A 247 -12.67 1.46 -13.59
N ALA A 248 -12.64 2.35 -12.59
CA ALA A 248 -11.54 2.40 -11.61
C ALA A 248 -11.32 1.07 -10.86
N PRO A 249 -12.36 0.35 -10.40
CA PRO A 249 -12.16 -0.95 -9.77
C PRO A 249 -11.51 -1.95 -10.74
N ALA A 250 -12.03 -2.05 -11.96
CA ALA A 250 -11.46 -2.91 -12.99
C ALA A 250 -10.03 -2.48 -13.35
N PHE A 251 -9.76 -1.19 -13.47
CA PHE A 251 -8.43 -0.65 -13.74
C PHE A 251 -7.46 -1.01 -12.62
N MET A 252 -7.83 -0.83 -11.36
CA MET A 252 -6.96 -1.13 -10.22
C MET A 252 -6.79 -2.64 -9.96
N MET A 253 -7.78 -3.47 -10.34
CA MET A 253 -7.72 -4.93 -10.15
C MET A 253 -7.11 -5.69 -11.33
N VAL A 254 -7.40 -5.25 -12.56
CA VAL A 254 -7.14 -6.00 -13.79
C VAL A 254 -5.92 -5.49 -14.53
N MET A 255 -5.57 -4.20 -14.40
CA MET A 255 -4.40 -3.71 -15.12
C MET A 255 -3.12 -4.20 -14.45
N PRO A 256 -2.30 -5.03 -15.12
CA PRO A 256 -0.95 -5.34 -14.63
C PRO A 256 -0.12 -4.05 -14.46
N GLY A 257 -0.53 -2.95 -15.11
CA GLY A 257 0.05 -1.63 -14.99
C GLY A 257 0.04 -1.04 -13.58
N ALA A 258 -0.88 -1.43 -12.69
CA ALA A 258 -0.84 -0.96 -11.32
C ALA A 258 0.43 -1.46 -10.63
N SER A 259 0.70 -2.76 -10.72
CA SER A 259 1.85 -3.33 -10.03
C SER A 259 3.16 -3.22 -10.80
N LEU A 260 3.14 -3.36 -12.12
CA LEU A 260 4.32 -3.10 -12.97
C LEU A 260 4.71 -1.61 -12.90
N GLY A 261 3.73 -0.71 -13.01
CA GLY A 261 3.95 0.73 -12.90
C GLY A 261 4.47 1.13 -11.52
N GLN A 262 3.90 0.56 -10.45
CA GLN A 262 4.41 0.75 -9.09
C GLN A 262 5.83 0.21 -8.92
N THR A 263 6.14 -0.96 -9.49
CA THR A 263 7.49 -1.54 -9.47
C THR A 263 8.48 -0.61 -10.18
N GLN A 264 8.14 -0.12 -11.37
CA GLN A 264 8.97 0.84 -12.12
C GLN A 264 9.17 2.15 -11.35
N ALA A 265 8.09 2.68 -10.75
CA ALA A 265 8.16 3.89 -9.94
C ALA A 265 9.07 3.70 -8.72
N TYR A 266 9.00 2.54 -8.06
CA TYR A 266 9.87 2.21 -6.93
C TYR A 266 11.34 2.06 -7.33
N LEU A 267 11.63 1.38 -8.44
CA LEU A 267 13.00 1.29 -8.96
C LEU A 267 13.57 2.67 -9.29
N ARG A 268 12.76 3.52 -9.93
CA ARG A 268 13.10 4.92 -10.19
C ARG A 268 13.34 5.68 -8.90
N GLY A 269 12.46 5.54 -7.92
CA GLY A 269 12.60 6.18 -6.62
C GLY A 269 13.87 5.77 -5.89
N LEU A 270 14.20 4.47 -5.86
CA LEU A 270 15.45 3.98 -5.27
C LEU A 270 16.69 4.62 -5.92
N ARG A 271 16.65 4.83 -7.25
CA ARG A 271 17.72 5.49 -7.99
C ARG A 271 17.79 6.99 -7.72
N GLU A 272 16.64 7.67 -7.66
CA GLU A 272 16.55 9.13 -7.55
C GLU A 272 16.59 9.64 -6.10
N GLY A 273 16.42 8.75 -5.11
CA GLY A 273 16.33 9.13 -3.70
C GLY A 273 15.02 9.84 -3.33
N ASN A 274 14.02 9.85 -4.22
CA ASN A 274 12.72 10.48 -4.02
C ASN A 274 11.63 9.73 -4.79
N LEU A 275 10.45 9.60 -4.20
CA LEU A 275 9.28 9.00 -4.82
C LEU A 275 8.05 9.85 -4.50
N TRP A 276 7.47 10.50 -5.51
CA TRP A 276 6.19 11.22 -5.41
C TRP A 276 6.07 12.11 -4.17
N HIS A 277 6.96 13.10 -4.03
CA HIS A 277 7.02 14.00 -2.87
C HIS A 277 7.53 13.36 -1.57
N VAL A 278 7.86 12.06 -1.56
CA VAL A 278 8.45 11.35 -0.42
C VAL A 278 9.94 11.12 -0.62
N SER A 279 10.77 11.78 0.19
CA SER A 279 12.21 11.54 0.21
C SER A 279 12.53 10.13 0.71
N ILE A 280 13.32 9.39 -0.08
CA ILE A 280 13.75 8.03 0.26
C ILE A 280 15.03 8.14 1.06
N THR A 281 14.90 7.97 2.37
CA THR A 281 16.04 7.96 3.28
C THR A 281 16.49 6.52 3.53
N ALA A 282 17.67 6.35 4.17
CA ALA A 282 18.12 5.05 4.65
C ALA A 282 17.12 4.38 5.62
N ALA A 283 16.19 5.14 6.20
CA ALA A 283 15.12 4.62 7.07
C ALA A 283 14.05 3.82 6.30
N SER A 284 13.98 3.93 4.96
CA SER A 284 13.18 3.02 4.14
C SER A 284 13.59 1.56 4.33
N GLY A 285 14.79 1.30 4.86
CA GLY A 285 15.25 -0.04 5.21
C GLY A 285 15.67 -0.85 3.99
N GLY A 286 16.68 -1.69 4.19
CA GLY A 286 17.15 -2.58 3.13
C GLY A 286 16.19 -3.73 2.83
N THR A 287 16.35 -4.30 1.65
CA THR A 287 15.75 -5.57 1.26
C THR A 287 16.41 -6.71 2.06
N ARG A 288 15.60 -7.62 2.60
CA ARG A 288 16.07 -8.83 3.30
C ARG A 288 16.38 -9.95 2.31
N TRP A 289 17.23 -10.90 2.69
CA TRP A 289 17.60 -12.04 1.84
C TRP A 289 16.39 -12.82 1.32
N TYR A 290 15.35 -13.02 2.15
CA TYR A 290 14.16 -13.76 1.75
C TYR A 290 13.30 -12.97 0.76
N GLU A 291 13.32 -11.63 0.78
CA GLU A 291 12.63 -10.82 -0.22
C GLU A 291 13.26 -11.04 -1.60
N TYR A 292 14.59 -11.14 -1.71
CA TYR A 292 15.26 -11.50 -2.96
C TYR A 292 14.85 -12.87 -3.48
N VAL A 293 14.74 -13.86 -2.60
CA VAL A 293 14.24 -15.20 -2.96
C VAL A 293 12.80 -15.11 -3.47
N THR A 294 11.94 -14.34 -2.79
CA THR A 294 10.56 -14.11 -3.20
C THR A 294 10.47 -13.37 -4.55
N TYR A 295 11.29 -12.35 -4.78
CA TYR A 295 11.37 -11.66 -6.07
C TYR A 295 11.80 -12.63 -7.18
N ALA A 296 12.85 -13.41 -6.96
CA ALA A 296 13.33 -14.38 -7.94
C ALA A 296 12.27 -15.46 -8.25
N ALA A 297 11.56 -15.94 -7.23
CA ALA A 297 10.46 -16.88 -7.41
C ALA A 297 9.30 -16.25 -8.19
N ALA A 298 8.89 -15.03 -7.85
CA ALA A 298 7.83 -14.31 -8.55
C ALA A 298 8.20 -14.05 -10.01
N VAL A 299 9.42 -13.60 -10.30
CA VAL A 299 9.92 -13.41 -11.67
C VAL A 299 10.02 -14.75 -12.42
N GLY A 300 10.57 -15.79 -11.78
CA GLY A 300 10.67 -17.13 -12.38
C GLY A 300 9.31 -17.70 -12.76
N LEU A 301 8.31 -17.55 -11.89
CA LEU A 301 6.92 -17.94 -12.16
C LEU A 301 6.34 -17.19 -13.37
N HIS A 302 6.63 -15.90 -13.53
CA HIS A 302 6.23 -15.17 -14.73
C HIS A 302 6.84 -15.71 -16.01
N VAL A 303 8.15 -15.97 -16.00
CA VAL A 303 8.89 -16.45 -17.17
C VAL A 303 8.35 -17.79 -17.66
N VAL A 304 7.96 -18.69 -16.75
CA VAL A 304 7.40 -20.00 -17.10
C VAL A 304 5.88 -19.99 -17.37
N GLY A 305 5.28 -18.81 -17.50
CA GLY A 305 3.85 -18.65 -17.78
C GLY A 305 2.92 -18.86 -16.58
N GLY A 306 3.47 -19.03 -15.38
CA GLY A 306 2.74 -18.99 -14.10
C GLY A 306 2.54 -17.54 -13.63
N SER A 307 2.02 -16.69 -14.52
CA SER A 307 1.97 -15.25 -14.27
C SER A 307 1.21 -14.91 -12.98
N VAL A 308 1.89 -14.21 -12.07
CA VAL A 308 1.36 -13.63 -10.83
C VAL A 308 0.62 -12.32 -11.17
N TRP A 309 1.03 -11.66 -12.25
CA TRP A 309 0.35 -10.53 -12.87
C TRP A 309 -0.67 -11.00 -13.90
N ILE A 310 -1.52 -10.09 -14.36
CA ILE A 310 -2.30 -10.30 -15.58
C ILE A 310 -1.33 -10.08 -16.75
N SER A 311 -0.36 -10.98 -16.93
CA SER A 311 0.55 -10.97 -18.07
C SER A 311 -0.14 -11.70 -19.20
N PHE A 312 -0.91 -10.93 -19.97
CA PHE A 312 -1.53 -11.36 -21.22
C PHE A 312 -0.54 -12.01 -22.21
N TRP A 313 0.77 -11.84 -21.99
CA TRP A 313 1.86 -12.24 -22.87
C TRP A 313 2.02 -13.75 -23.10
N ALA A 314 1.70 -14.61 -22.12
CA ALA A 314 1.89 -16.06 -22.27
C ALA A 314 0.90 -16.72 -23.26
N GLY A 315 -0.14 -15.99 -23.70
CA GLY A 315 -1.13 -16.48 -24.67
C GLY A 315 -0.81 -16.14 -26.13
N PHE A 316 0.16 -15.25 -26.40
CA PHE A 316 0.39 -14.70 -27.74
C PHE A 316 1.70 -15.13 -28.40
N VAL A 317 2.64 -15.73 -27.66
CA VAL A 317 3.83 -16.29 -28.31
C VAL A 317 3.61 -17.77 -28.54
N PRO A 318 3.53 -18.22 -29.82
CA PRO A 318 3.53 -19.64 -30.11
C PRO A 318 4.81 -20.24 -29.54
N GLN A 319 4.69 -21.22 -28.63
CA GLN A 319 5.86 -21.83 -27.95
C GLN A 319 6.85 -22.49 -28.92
N HIS A 320 6.46 -22.72 -30.17
CA HIS A 320 7.32 -23.22 -31.24
C HIS A 320 8.31 -22.16 -31.78
N GLU A 321 8.24 -20.91 -31.33
CA GLU A 321 9.16 -19.84 -31.74
C GLU A 321 10.12 -19.35 -30.63
N ILE A 322 10.09 -19.94 -29.42
CA ILE A 322 10.95 -19.54 -28.28
C ILE A 322 12.10 -20.53 -27.99
N LEU A 323 12.25 -21.62 -28.76
CA LEU A 323 13.39 -22.54 -28.63
C LEU A 323 14.20 -22.64 -29.92
#